data_AF-A0A2W6F0W9-F1
#
_entry.id   AF-A0A2W6F0W9-F1
#
_cell.length_a   1.000
_cell.length_b   1.000
_cell.length_c   1.000
_cell.angle_alpha   90.00
_cell.angle_beta   90.00
_cell.angle_gamma   90.00
#
_symmetry.space_group_name_H-M   'P 1'
#
loop_
_entity.id
_entity.type
_entity.pdbx_description
1 polymer ?
#
loop_
_entity_poly.entity_id
_entity_poly.type
_entity_poly.pdbx_seq_one_letter_code
_entity_poly.pdbx_strand_id
1 'polypeptide(L)'
;PYVMAQMRKASESGLPPMRPLFVDFPGDSASWDVEDQFLFGDDILVAPVYTEGARTRRVYLPAGPEGTIWRDAWTGTEHPGGEWITASAPLDTIPVYLRDGGQVEPFGPPASLGPAENPGE
;
A
#
# COMPACT_ATOMS: atom_id res chain seq x y z
N PRO A 1 8.12 15.23 -0.70
CA PRO A 1 7.45 15.86 -1.86
C PRO A 1 6.01 15.37 -2.08
N TYR A 2 5.82 14.04 -2.16
CA TYR A 2 4.52 13.41 -2.45
C TYR A 2 3.37 13.84 -1.54
N VAL A 3 3.56 13.77 -0.21
CA VAL A 3 2.53 14.15 0.77
C VAL A 3 1.99 15.56 0.51
N MET A 4 2.88 16.54 0.30
CA MET A 4 2.47 17.93 0.05
C MET A 4 1.72 18.08 -1.29
N ALA A 5 2.05 17.28 -2.30
CA ALA A 5 1.31 17.25 -3.56
C ALA A 5 -0.13 16.74 -3.35
N GLN A 6 -0.30 15.65 -2.58
CA GLN A 6 -1.62 15.11 -2.27
C GLN A 6 -2.44 16.06 -1.39
N MET A 7 -1.82 16.74 -0.43
CA MET A 7 -2.50 17.76 0.39
C MET A 7 -2.95 18.96 -0.44
N ARG A 8 -2.15 19.40 -1.41
CA ARG A 8 -2.54 20.45 -2.35
C ARG A 8 -3.74 20.01 -3.20
N LYS A 9 -3.67 18.81 -3.80
CA LYS A 9 -4.77 18.22 -4.56
C LYS A 9 -6.06 18.17 -3.74
N ALA A 10 -5.97 17.79 -2.46
CA ALA A 10 -7.11 17.79 -1.55
C ALA A 10 -7.68 19.19 -1.30
N SER A 11 -6.84 20.20 -1.09
CA SER A 11 -7.28 21.59 -0.92
C SER A 11 -7.96 22.18 -2.17
N GLU A 12 -7.54 21.76 -3.36
CA GLU A 12 -8.03 22.32 -4.63
C GLU A 12 -9.30 21.61 -5.15
N SER A 13 -9.40 20.30 -4.96
CA SER A 13 -10.48 19.46 -5.53
C SER A 13 -11.45 18.87 -4.51
N GLY A 14 -11.11 18.90 -3.22
CA GLY A 14 -11.85 18.21 -2.16
C GLY A 14 -11.61 16.69 -2.11
N LEU A 15 -10.80 16.11 -3.01
CA LEU A 15 -10.46 14.69 -2.99
C LEU A 15 -9.50 14.38 -1.82
N PRO A 16 -9.89 13.55 -0.83
CA PRO A 16 -9.05 13.31 0.33
C PRO A 16 -7.74 12.59 -0.05
N PRO A 17 -6.64 12.80 0.70
CA PRO A 17 -5.40 12.05 0.49
C PRO A 17 -5.55 10.56 0.78
N MET A 18 -6.35 10.17 1.77
CA MET A 18 -6.66 8.76 2.05
C MET A 18 -8.00 8.41 1.39
N ARG A 19 -8.00 7.38 0.55
CA ARG A 19 -9.14 7.03 -0.30
C ARG A 19 -9.41 5.53 -0.28
N PRO A 20 -10.66 5.06 -0.22
CA PRO A 20 -10.97 3.66 -0.49
C PRO A 20 -10.68 3.33 -1.96
N LEU A 21 -10.43 2.05 -2.26
CA LEU A 21 -9.90 1.63 -3.56
C LEU A 21 -10.84 1.99 -4.73
N PHE A 22 -12.15 1.85 -4.54
CA PHE A 22 -13.16 2.14 -5.58
C PHE A 22 -13.16 3.60 -6.07
N VAL A 23 -12.57 4.56 -5.33
CA VAL A 23 -12.50 5.96 -5.75
C VAL A 23 -11.61 6.12 -6.99
N ASP A 24 -10.47 5.44 -7.01
CA ASP A 24 -9.52 5.48 -8.14
C ASP A 24 -9.72 4.27 -9.09
N PHE A 25 -10.39 3.20 -8.63
CA PHE A 25 -10.66 1.98 -9.41
C PHE A 25 -12.16 1.63 -9.47
N PRO A 26 -13.03 2.52 -9.97
CA PRO A 26 -14.49 2.29 -9.94
C PRO A 26 -14.95 1.16 -10.86
N GLY A 27 -14.19 0.83 -11.91
CA GLY A 27 -14.51 -0.24 -12.87
C GLY A 27 -14.11 -1.65 -12.40
N ASP A 28 -13.40 -1.75 -11.28
CA ASP A 28 -12.98 -3.01 -10.69
C ASP A 28 -13.90 -3.37 -9.54
N SER A 29 -14.75 -4.38 -9.73
CA SER A 29 -15.78 -4.74 -8.76
C SER A 29 -15.19 -5.15 -7.40
N ALA A 30 -14.02 -5.79 -7.38
CA ALA A 30 -13.41 -6.22 -6.13
C ALA A 30 -12.95 -5.02 -5.28
N SER A 31 -12.59 -3.90 -5.91
CA SER A 31 -12.22 -2.67 -5.20
C SER A 31 -13.36 -2.05 -4.39
N TRP A 32 -14.62 -2.43 -4.65
CA TRP A 32 -15.79 -2.00 -3.88
C TRP A 32 -16.00 -2.81 -2.60
N ASP A 33 -15.56 -4.07 -2.58
CA ASP A 33 -15.73 -4.98 -1.45
C ASP A 33 -14.55 -4.93 -0.47
N VAL A 34 -13.49 -4.20 -0.80
CA VAL A 34 -12.29 -4.07 0.03
C VAL A 34 -12.45 -2.93 1.03
N GLU A 35 -12.56 -3.29 2.31
CA GLU A 35 -12.76 -2.35 3.42
C GLU A 35 -11.48 -2.13 4.26
N ASP A 36 -10.46 -2.97 4.07
CA ASP A 36 -9.28 -3.10 4.94
C ASP A 36 -7.96 -2.65 4.29
N GLN A 37 -8.07 -1.90 3.19
CA GLN A 37 -6.99 -1.33 2.40
C GLN A 37 -7.40 0.06 1.89
N PHE A 38 -6.44 0.93 1.67
CA PHE A 38 -6.71 2.27 1.13
C PHE A 38 -5.55 2.74 0.26
N LEU A 39 -5.84 3.73 -0.59
CA LEU A 39 -4.82 4.48 -1.28
C LEU A 39 -4.45 5.74 -0.51
N PHE A 40 -3.15 6.00 -0.38
CA PHE A 40 -2.64 7.31 -0.01
C PHE A 40 -2.20 8.03 -1.28
N GLY A 41 -3.03 8.98 -1.69
CA GLY A 41 -2.98 9.55 -3.03
C GLY A 41 -3.48 8.55 -4.07
N ASP A 42 -2.90 8.62 -5.26
CA ASP A 42 -3.16 7.76 -6.42
C ASP A 42 -2.06 6.69 -6.64
N ASP A 43 -0.95 6.77 -5.88
CA ASP A 43 0.26 5.99 -6.16
C ASP A 43 0.60 4.96 -5.08
N ILE A 44 0.09 5.11 -3.85
CA ILE A 44 0.48 4.24 -2.73
C ILE A 44 -0.74 3.46 -2.24
N LEU A 45 -0.73 2.14 -2.33
CA LEU A 45 -1.68 1.26 -1.66
C LEU A 45 -1.11 0.82 -0.31
N VAL A 46 -1.91 0.97 0.74
CA VAL A 46 -1.55 0.60 2.11
C VAL A 46 -2.51 -0.45 2.63
N ALA A 47 -1.95 -1.52 3.20
CA ALA A 47 -2.70 -2.62 3.78
C ALA A 47 -2.26 -2.85 5.24
N PRO A 48 -2.82 -2.11 6.23
CA PRO A 48 -2.44 -2.21 7.65
C PRO A 48 -2.67 -3.60 8.25
N VAL A 49 -1.79 -4.08 9.14
CA VAL A 49 -2.05 -5.30 9.92
C VAL A 49 -2.71 -4.93 11.25
N TYR A 50 -3.89 -5.47 11.51
CA TYR A 50 -4.67 -5.21 12.72
C TYR A 50 -5.01 -6.48 13.53
N THR A 51 -4.53 -7.64 13.09
CA THR A 51 -4.66 -8.92 13.81
C THR A 51 -3.40 -9.20 14.61
N GLU A 52 -3.55 -9.40 15.92
CA GLU A 52 -2.42 -9.73 16.80
C GLU A 52 -1.71 -11.01 16.34
N GLY A 53 -0.37 -10.98 16.35
CA GLY A 53 0.46 -12.13 15.99
C GLY A 53 0.50 -12.46 14.48
N ALA A 54 -0.30 -11.82 13.63
CA ALA A 54 -0.24 -12.02 12.19
C ALA A 54 1.15 -11.64 11.65
N ARG A 55 1.65 -12.45 10.72
CA ARG A 55 2.92 -12.23 9.99
C ARG A 55 2.74 -12.17 8.48
N THR A 56 1.52 -12.41 8.04
CA THR A 56 1.07 -12.29 6.66
C THR A 56 -0.37 -11.79 6.67
N ARG A 57 -0.80 -11.20 5.56
CA ARG A 57 -2.23 -10.92 5.32
C ARG A 57 -2.55 -11.03 3.84
N ARG A 58 -3.85 -11.20 3.53
CA ARG A 58 -4.29 -11.03 2.15
C ARG A 58 -4.35 -9.54 1.82
N VAL A 59 -3.90 -9.23 0.60
CA VAL A 59 -3.93 -7.89 0.02
C VAL A 59 -4.51 -8.03 -1.38
N TYR A 60 -5.42 -7.13 -1.74
CA TYR A 60 -5.97 -7.04 -3.08
C TYR A 60 -5.26 -5.92 -3.82
N LEU A 61 -4.73 -6.22 -4.99
CA LEU A 61 -4.08 -5.24 -5.84
C LEU A 61 -5.09 -4.87 -6.95
N PRO A 62 -5.65 -3.64 -6.95
CA PRO A 62 -6.69 -3.27 -7.90
C PRO A 62 -6.28 -3.42 -9.36
N ALA A 63 -7.23 -3.85 -10.18
CA ALA A 63 -7.10 -3.76 -11.63
C ALA A 63 -7.35 -2.31 -12.07
N GLY A 64 -6.36 -1.70 -12.72
CA GLY A 64 -6.53 -0.40 -13.36
C GLY A 64 -6.58 -0.50 -14.89
N PRO A 65 -6.50 0.64 -15.61
CA PRO A 65 -6.37 0.68 -17.06
C PRO A 65 -5.25 -0.25 -17.55
N GLU A 66 -5.43 -0.81 -18.76
CA GLU A 66 -4.69 -1.95 -19.32
C GLU A 66 -3.25 -2.11 -18.79
N GLY A 67 -3.06 -3.04 -17.84
CA GLY A 67 -1.75 -3.45 -17.36
C GLY A 67 -1.21 -2.69 -16.14
N THR A 68 -2.06 -2.24 -15.22
CA THR A 68 -1.57 -1.67 -13.95
C THR A 68 -0.71 -2.69 -13.20
N ILE A 69 0.52 -2.30 -12.88
CA ILE A 69 1.48 -3.06 -12.09
C ILE A 69 1.63 -2.38 -10.73
N TRP A 70 1.75 -3.21 -9.69
CA TRP A 70 2.00 -2.80 -8.33
C TRP A 70 3.36 -3.33 -7.88
N ARG A 71 4.17 -2.45 -7.31
CA ARG A 71 5.52 -2.76 -6.84
C ARG A 71 5.54 -2.76 -5.33
N ASP A 72 5.96 -3.85 -4.71
CA ASP A 72 6.18 -3.90 -3.26
C ASP A 72 7.20 -2.81 -2.87
N ALA A 73 6.80 -1.92 -1.96
CA ALA A 73 7.60 -0.76 -1.60
C ALA A 73 8.92 -1.13 -0.91
N TRP A 74 9.01 -2.32 -0.31
CA TRP A 74 10.18 -2.78 0.44
C TRP A 74 11.12 -3.61 -0.44
N THR A 75 10.56 -4.54 -1.21
CA THR A 75 11.35 -5.50 -1.99
C THR A 75 11.56 -5.07 -3.43
N GLY A 76 10.74 -4.16 -3.95
CA GLY A 76 10.72 -3.78 -5.37
C GLY A 76 10.07 -4.83 -6.28
N THR A 77 9.55 -5.93 -5.72
CA THR A 77 8.89 -7.01 -6.48
C THR A 77 7.62 -6.50 -7.14
N GLU A 78 7.43 -6.82 -8.41
CA GLU A 78 6.26 -6.41 -9.19
C GLU A 78 5.17 -7.48 -9.17
N HIS A 79 3.92 -7.02 -9.13
CA HIS A 79 2.70 -7.81 -9.13
C HIS A 79 1.71 -7.21 -10.13
N PRO A 80 1.04 -8.02 -10.96
CA PRO A 80 -0.07 -7.53 -11.77
C PRO A 80 -1.23 -7.06 -10.88
N GLY A 81 -1.97 -6.05 -11.34
CA GLY A 81 -3.26 -5.69 -10.76
C GLY A 81 -4.34 -6.74 -11.07
N GLY A 82 -5.43 -6.70 -10.31
CA GLY A 82 -6.58 -7.58 -10.44
C GLY A 82 -6.51 -8.86 -9.61
N GLU A 83 -5.49 -9.05 -8.77
CA GLU A 83 -5.30 -10.27 -8.00
C GLU A 83 -5.20 -10.06 -6.48
N TRP A 84 -5.51 -11.13 -5.75
CA TRP A 84 -5.26 -11.23 -4.33
C TRP A 84 -3.91 -11.92 -4.11
N ILE A 85 -3.06 -11.29 -3.31
CA ILE A 85 -1.76 -11.85 -2.92
C ILE A 85 -1.72 -12.12 -1.41
N THR A 86 -0.81 -13.01 -1.00
CA THR A 86 -0.45 -13.18 0.41
C THR A 86 0.79 -12.36 0.68
N ALA A 87 0.61 -11.19 1.29
CA ALA A 87 1.70 -10.27 1.59
C ALA A 87 2.42 -10.67 2.88
N SER A 88 3.75 -10.54 2.87
CA SER A 88 4.55 -10.61 4.10
C SER A 88 4.29 -9.38 4.95
N ALA A 89 4.11 -9.58 6.25
CA ALA A 89 3.88 -8.50 7.20
C ALA A 89 4.57 -8.81 8.54
N PRO A 90 5.92 -8.86 8.57
CA PRO A 90 6.68 -8.98 9.81
C PRO A 90 6.38 -7.80 10.75
N LEU A 91 6.79 -7.90 12.00
CA LEU A 91 6.40 -6.96 13.05
C LEU A 91 6.80 -5.50 12.76
N ASP A 92 7.85 -5.30 11.98
CA ASP A 92 8.47 -4.02 11.66
C ASP A 92 8.01 -3.40 10.33
N THR A 93 7.18 -4.11 9.55
CA THR A 93 6.65 -3.58 8.29
C THR A 93 5.17 -3.85 8.11
N ILE A 94 4.50 -2.92 7.44
CA ILE A 94 3.17 -3.13 6.89
C ILE A 94 3.29 -3.33 5.38
N PRO A 95 2.43 -4.14 4.75
CA PRO A 95 2.39 -4.23 3.30
C PRO A 95 2.02 -2.88 2.68
N VAL A 96 2.90 -2.41 1.79
CA VAL A 96 2.73 -1.17 1.02
C VAL A 96 3.13 -1.46 -0.42
N TYR A 97 2.30 -1.03 -1.36
CA TYR A 97 2.53 -1.22 -2.78
C TYR A 97 2.48 0.12 -3.51
N LEU A 98 3.41 0.31 -4.43
CA LEU A 98 3.56 1.52 -5.23
C LEU A 98 3.06 1.22 -6.64
N ARG A 99 2.18 2.07 -7.15
CA ARG A 99 1.69 1.95 -8.52
C ARG A 99 2.81 2.25 -9.50
N ASP A 100 2.92 1.44 -10.55
CA ASP A 100 3.88 1.70 -11.62
C ASP A 100 3.61 3.05 -12.31
N GLY A 101 4.69 3.78 -12.64
CA GLY A 101 4.62 5.15 -13.14
C GLY A 101 4.23 6.22 -12.11
N GLY A 102 4.07 5.85 -10.83
CA GLY A 102 3.81 6.77 -9.72
C GLY A 102 5.03 7.63 -9.35
N GLN A 103 4.83 8.60 -8.46
CA GLN A 103 5.86 9.58 -8.06
C GLN A 103 6.77 9.10 -6.92
N VAL A 104 6.58 7.87 -6.44
CA VAL A 104 7.22 7.36 -5.23
C VAL A 104 8.06 6.14 -5.61
N GLU A 105 9.33 6.20 -5.23
CA GLU A 105 10.27 5.10 -5.41
C GLU A 105 10.19 4.11 -4.23
N PRO A 106 10.55 2.83 -4.44
CA PRO A 106 10.69 1.86 -3.36
C PRO A 106 11.57 2.37 -2.22
N PHE A 107 11.14 2.06 -1.00
CA PHE A 107 11.86 2.38 0.24
C PHE A 107 13.12 1.52 0.39
N GLY A 108 13.13 0.35 -0.24
CA GLY A 108 14.13 -0.69 -0.01
C GLY A 108 13.80 -1.51 1.24
N PRO A 109 14.59 -2.56 1.51
CA PRO A 109 14.32 -3.45 2.64
C PRO A 109 14.40 -2.65 3.95
N PRO A 110 13.55 -2.95 4.93
CA PRO A 110 13.65 -2.33 6.25
C PRO A 110 15.07 -2.53 6.80
N ALA A 111 15.61 -1.51 7.45
CA ALA A 111 16.86 -1.66 8.18
C ALA A 111 16.69 -2.80 9.19
N SER A 112 17.58 -3.79 9.15
CA SER A 112 17.50 -4.93 10.06
C SER A 112 17.45 -4.39 11.49
N LEU A 113 16.32 -4.55 12.18
CA LEU A 113 16.27 -4.31 13.60
C LEU A 113 17.25 -5.30 14.22
N GLY A 114 18.35 -4.79 14.76
CA GLY A 114 19.26 -5.60 15.58
C GLY A 114 18.45 -6.34 16.66
N PRO A 115 18.99 -7.42 17.24
CA PRO A 115 18.31 -8.14 18.29
C PRO A 115 17.82 -7.13 19.34
N ALA A 116 16.54 -7.21 19.71
CA ALA A 116 15.96 -6.35 20.72
C ALA A 116 16.84 -6.45 21.97
N GLU A 117 17.57 -5.38 22.29
CA GLU A 117 18.23 -5.27 23.59
C GLU A 117 17.10 -5.24 24.62
N ASN A 118 16.93 -6.35 25.35
CA ASN A 118 16.01 -6.42 26.48
C ASN A 118 16.47 -5.38 27.51
N PRO A 119 15.69 -4.32 27.79
CA PRO A 119 16.01 -3.41 28.87
C PRO A 119 15.56 -4.09 30.17
N GLY A 120 16.49 -4.75 30.85
CA GLY A 120 16.31 -5.23 32.22
C GLY A 120 16.81 -6.65 32.47
N GLU A 121 18.12 -6.78 32.71
CA GLU A 121 18.62 -7.62 33.81
C GLU A 121 18.63 -6.81 35.11
#